data_AF-A0A534ZXR2-F1
#
_entry.id   AF-A0A534ZXR2-F1
#
_cell.length_a   1.000
_cell.length_b   1.000
_cell.length_c   1.000
_cell.angle_alpha   90.00
_cell.angle_beta   90.00
_cell.angle_gamma   90.00
#
_symmetry.space_group_name_H-M   'P 1'
#
loop_
_entity.id
_entity.type
_entity.pdbx_description
1 polymer ?
#
loop_
_entity_poly.entity_id
_entity_poly.type
_entity_poly.pdbx_seq_one_letter_code
_entity_poly.pdbx_strand_id
1 'polypeptide(L)'
;MLSAASSHGLRKRSGPSTASSPAPVIARPMPITRLPEPCRLSRNLASGPGCRAPFASSLRSRKGSRRLGRSRETASPTCVTRRTGNQGMAAILPDAPARLRAVSHPVVPTFDGQAIRDAVPMGDLLDAIDAAFRDVATGRDRSPVRTRLEMGNGDLLLMPGLRAGGRGAAVKLVTVMPGNADRGLPTVQAVVVWFDAGSGEPLAILDGTTVTAMRTGAASGVATRLLARRDASVLALFGCGAQAPWQVRAVMAARPIRELRVYARNEARRAAFAERMGDELGSGVRVAAAGSPAEALRGAEIVCCATTSSEPLFDAGQVETGAHVNGIGAFHLGMVEIPPALFARASLVAVDAREASLAEAGDLVAALRSGDLGEGGYVELGSVDPAWVETRDPQSITIFKSVGLAIQDLAAAELIGHRLLERQELDREEGA
;
A
#
# COMPACT_ATOMS: atom_id res chain seq x y z
N MET A 1 41.77 41.06 61.72
CA MET A 1 42.48 41.14 60.42
C MET A 1 41.40 41.21 59.36
N LEU A 2 40.87 42.40 59.03
CA LEU A 2 41.31 43.25 57.89
C LEU A 2 41.53 42.40 56.63
N SER A 3 40.93 42.64 55.46
CA SER A 3 40.16 43.76 54.92
C SER A 3 39.75 43.35 53.49
N ALA A 4 38.70 44.00 52.97
CA ALA A 4 38.41 44.44 51.59
C ALA A 4 39.35 43.96 50.43
N ALA A 5 38.93 43.85 49.18
CA ALA A 5 38.24 44.86 48.37
C ALA A 5 38.09 44.26 46.95
N SER A 6 36.94 44.40 46.29
CA SER A 6 36.66 45.45 45.28
C SER A 6 37.14 45.14 43.85
N SER A 7 36.13 44.89 43.01
CA SER A 7 35.81 45.57 41.75
C SER A 7 36.82 46.54 41.10
N HIS A 8 36.90 46.42 39.77
CA HIS A 8 37.20 47.39 38.68
C HIS A 8 38.28 46.76 37.77
N GLY A 9 38.26 46.82 36.44
CA GLY A 9 37.52 47.60 35.47
C GLY A 9 38.32 47.51 34.17
N LEU A 10 37.62 47.28 33.06
CA LEU A 10 37.98 47.48 31.65
C LEU A 10 39.41 47.91 31.29
N ARG A 11 40.06 47.16 30.37
CA ARG A 11 40.83 47.76 29.26
C ARG A 11 40.86 46.85 28.03
N LYS A 12 40.45 47.45 26.91
CA LYS A 12 40.48 46.96 25.53
C LYS A 12 41.90 46.55 25.11
N ARG A 13 42.02 45.44 24.38
CA ARG A 13 43.06 45.25 23.35
C ARG A 13 42.41 44.71 22.07
N SER A 14 42.91 45.27 20.97
CA SER A 14 42.63 45.09 19.55
C SER A 14 42.78 43.65 19.03
N GLY A 15 42.04 43.32 17.95
CA GLY A 15 41.89 41.98 17.31
C GLY A 15 43.15 41.37 16.68
N PRO A 16 43.05 40.31 15.83
CA PRO A 16 42.14 40.25 14.67
C PRO A 16 41.46 38.89 14.35
N SER A 17 40.58 38.95 13.35
CA SER A 17 40.28 37.95 12.30
C SER A 17 39.63 36.59 12.61
N THR A 18 38.39 36.47 12.10
CA THR A 18 37.87 35.40 11.22
C THR A 18 37.98 33.93 11.67
N ALA A 19 36.85 33.34 12.04
CA ALA A 19 36.47 31.98 11.62
C ALA A 19 34.95 31.82 11.69
N SER A 20 34.29 32.04 10.55
CA SER A 20 32.94 31.59 10.28
C SER A 20 32.90 30.06 10.30
N SER A 21 32.08 29.48 11.17
CA SER A 21 31.80 28.04 11.19
C SER A 21 31.04 27.65 9.91
N PRO A 22 31.35 26.54 9.22
CA PRO A 22 30.72 26.21 7.95
C PRO A 22 29.32 25.63 8.16
N ALA A 23 28.39 26.06 7.30
CA ALA A 23 27.07 25.47 7.11
C ALA A 23 27.18 23.98 6.67
N PRO A 24 26.17 23.14 6.97
CA PRO A 24 26.18 21.75 6.55
C PRO A 24 26.15 21.65 5.02
N VAL A 25 27.03 20.80 4.49
CA VAL A 25 27.17 20.51 3.06
C VAL A 25 25.92 19.79 2.58
N ILE A 26 25.04 20.52 1.89
CA ILE A 26 23.97 19.95 1.08
C ILE A 26 24.63 19.31 -0.15
N ALA A 27 24.46 18.00 -0.31
CA ALA A 27 24.91 17.27 -1.49
C ALA A 27 24.27 17.89 -2.74
N ARG A 28 25.11 18.34 -3.69
CA ARG A 28 24.66 18.86 -4.99
C ARG A 28 23.97 17.75 -5.78
N PRO A 29 22.87 18.03 -6.49
CA PRO A 29 22.25 17.05 -7.38
C PRO A 29 23.20 16.69 -8.53
N MET A 30 23.31 15.38 -8.78
CA MET A 30 24.02 14.82 -9.94
C MET A 30 23.36 15.31 -11.25
N PRO A 31 24.14 15.55 -12.32
CA PRO A 31 23.56 15.94 -13.60
C PRO A 31 22.77 14.77 -14.22
N ILE A 32 21.56 15.07 -14.66
CA ILE A 32 20.68 14.16 -15.41
C ILE A 32 21.39 13.79 -16.73
N THR A 33 21.88 12.57 -16.84
CA THR A 33 22.27 11.97 -18.11
C THR A 33 21.02 11.66 -18.93
N ARG A 34 20.93 12.26 -20.12
CA ARG A 34 19.86 11.99 -21.10
C ARG A 34 19.79 10.49 -21.41
N LEU A 35 18.63 9.90 -21.21
CA LEU A 35 18.29 8.58 -21.74
C LEU A 35 18.33 8.62 -23.28
N PRO A 36 18.85 7.57 -23.95
CA PRO A 36 18.78 7.49 -25.41
C PRO A 36 17.34 7.25 -25.87
N GLU A 37 16.93 7.96 -26.93
CA GLU A 37 15.61 7.82 -27.54
C GLU A 37 15.33 6.38 -28.02
N PRO A 38 14.08 5.88 -27.91
CA PRO A 38 13.73 4.59 -28.48
C PRO A 38 13.70 4.63 -30.01
N CYS A 39 14.39 3.65 -30.59
CA CYS A 39 14.50 3.37 -32.01
C CYS A 39 13.12 3.27 -32.68
N ARG A 40 12.80 4.22 -33.58
CA ARG A 40 11.57 4.17 -34.39
C ARG A 40 11.69 3.09 -35.46
N LEU A 41 10.94 2.00 -35.30
CA LEU A 41 10.60 1.08 -36.39
C LEU A 41 9.63 1.78 -37.35
N SER A 42 10.04 1.87 -38.60
CA SER A 42 9.27 2.38 -39.72
C SER A 42 8.08 1.47 -40.03
N ARG A 43 6.86 2.03 -40.00
CA ARG A 43 5.72 1.49 -40.75
C ARG A 43 5.21 2.59 -41.67
N ASN A 44 5.54 2.43 -42.95
CA ASN A 44 4.87 3.09 -44.05
C ASN A 44 3.39 2.72 -44.02
N LEU A 45 2.51 3.69 -43.81
CA LEU A 45 1.16 3.65 -44.38
C LEU A 45 0.79 5.07 -44.80
N ALA A 46 0.63 5.22 -46.10
CA ALA A 46 0.34 6.46 -46.78
C ALA A 46 -1.11 6.89 -46.55
N SER A 47 -1.25 8.19 -46.26
CA SER A 47 -2.22 9.14 -46.84
C SER A 47 -3.72 8.79 -46.88
N GLY A 48 -4.50 9.64 -46.21
CA GLY A 48 -5.68 10.26 -46.83
C GLY A 48 -6.94 10.27 -45.95
N PRO A 49 -7.71 11.37 -45.94
CA PRO A 49 -8.33 11.89 -44.73
C PRO A 49 -9.82 11.54 -44.60
N GLY A 50 -10.32 11.73 -43.38
CA GLY A 50 -11.67 11.36 -42.98
C GLY A 50 -12.76 12.31 -43.47
N CYS A 51 -13.99 11.95 -43.11
CA CYS A 51 -15.01 12.91 -42.72
C CYS A 51 -16.14 12.21 -41.98
N ARG A 52 -16.78 13.00 -41.13
CA ARG A 52 -17.72 12.65 -40.08
C ARG A 52 -19.05 12.10 -40.62
N ALA A 53 -19.71 11.29 -39.79
CA ALA A 53 -21.15 11.02 -39.77
C ALA A 53 -21.95 12.36 -39.65
N PRO A 54 -23.30 12.45 -39.80
CA PRO A 54 -24.24 11.48 -39.22
C PRO A 54 -25.71 11.38 -39.74
N PHE A 55 -26.45 10.48 -39.06
CA PHE A 55 -27.88 10.53 -38.66
C PHE A 55 -29.04 10.24 -39.65
N ALA A 56 -29.93 9.36 -39.16
CA ALA A 56 -31.40 9.29 -39.35
C ALA A 56 -31.90 8.90 -40.76
N SER A 57 -33.01 8.20 -40.97
CA SER A 57 -34.10 7.63 -40.15
C SER A 57 -35.04 6.89 -41.12
N SER A 58 -35.98 6.10 -40.57
CA SER A 58 -37.26 5.70 -41.23
C SER A 58 -37.15 4.64 -42.34
N LEU A 59 -38.13 3.84 -42.72
CA LEU A 59 -39.48 3.45 -42.28
C LEU A 59 -39.91 2.37 -43.32
N ARG A 60 -40.88 1.52 -42.96
CA ARG A 60 -41.73 0.66 -43.85
C ARG A 60 -41.06 -0.60 -44.44
N SER A 61 -41.54 -1.82 -44.19
CA SER A 61 -42.84 -2.50 -44.37
C SER A 61 -43.00 -3.22 -45.72
N ARG A 62 -43.57 -4.45 -45.64
CA ARG A 62 -44.13 -5.36 -46.67
C ARG A 62 -43.13 -6.39 -47.23
N LYS A 63 -43.30 -7.70 -46.96
CA LYS A 63 -44.33 -8.70 -47.40
C LYS A 63 -44.33 -8.98 -48.92
N GLY A 64 -44.09 -10.26 -49.26
CA GLY A 64 -44.38 -10.91 -50.56
C GLY A 64 -43.23 -11.83 -50.98
N SER A 65 -43.20 -13.14 -50.72
CA SER A 65 -43.99 -14.28 -51.22
C SER A 65 -43.62 -14.80 -52.63
N ARG A 66 -43.16 -16.06 -52.67
CA ARG A 66 -43.21 -17.07 -53.78
C ARG A 66 -42.25 -16.79 -54.96
N ARG A 67 -41.59 -17.77 -55.60
CA ARG A 67 -42.04 -19.09 -56.09
C ARG A 67 -40.82 -19.95 -56.50
N LEU A 68 -41.04 -21.27 -56.56
CA LEU A 68 -40.13 -22.31 -57.05
C LEU A 68 -39.70 -22.15 -58.52
N GLY A 69 -38.51 -22.65 -58.84
CA GLY A 69 -38.09 -23.05 -60.19
C GLY A 69 -37.01 -24.14 -60.15
N ARG A 70 -37.34 -25.35 -60.62
CA ARG A 70 -36.40 -26.46 -60.91
C ARG A 70 -35.52 -26.08 -62.11
N SER A 71 -34.25 -26.54 -62.15
CA SER A 71 -33.80 -27.61 -63.07
C SER A 71 -32.29 -27.63 -63.35
N ARG A 72 -31.76 -28.87 -63.38
CA ARG A 72 -30.77 -29.46 -64.31
C ARG A 72 -29.25 -29.33 -64.02
N GLU A 73 -28.69 -30.53 -63.86
CA GLU A 73 -27.30 -30.95 -64.06
C GLU A 73 -26.79 -30.64 -65.47
N THR A 74 -25.50 -30.29 -65.56
CA THR A 74 -24.64 -30.58 -66.71
C THR A 74 -23.22 -30.85 -66.22
N ALA A 75 -22.60 -31.88 -66.79
CA ALA A 75 -21.33 -32.47 -66.38
C ALA A 75 -20.10 -31.90 -67.13
N SER A 76 -18.94 -32.07 -66.48
CA SER A 76 -17.58 -32.32 -67.02
C SER A 76 -16.78 -31.13 -67.63
N PRO A 77 -15.41 -31.10 -67.52
CA PRO A 77 -14.53 -32.25 -67.71
C PRO A 77 -13.37 -32.46 -66.72
N THR A 78 -12.91 -33.70 -66.75
CA THR A 78 -11.72 -34.34 -66.17
C THR A 78 -10.40 -33.64 -66.50
N CYS A 79 -9.57 -33.39 -65.47
CA CYS A 79 -8.16 -33.04 -65.62
C CYS A 79 -7.29 -34.27 -65.29
N VAL A 80 -6.49 -34.68 -66.27
CA VAL A 80 -5.51 -35.77 -66.21
C VAL A 80 -4.24 -35.25 -65.53
N THR A 81 -3.87 -35.79 -64.37
CA THR A 81 -2.55 -35.53 -63.77
C THR A 81 -1.59 -36.68 -64.06
N ARG A 82 -0.55 -36.37 -64.83
CA ARG A 82 0.60 -37.24 -65.14
C ARG A 82 1.32 -37.66 -63.85
N ARG A 83 1.65 -38.95 -63.75
CA ARG A 83 2.70 -39.47 -62.87
C ARG A 83 4.06 -39.00 -63.39
N THR A 84 4.79 -38.22 -62.59
CA THR A 84 6.24 -38.08 -62.71
C THR A 84 6.91 -38.76 -61.51
N GLY A 85 7.97 -39.49 -61.82
CA GLY A 85 8.63 -40.44 -60.96
C GLY A 85 9.35 -39.82 -59.76
N ASN A 86 9.49 -40.71 -58.79
CA ASN A 86 10.18 -40.65 -57.52
C ASN A 86 11.66 -40.26 -57.67
N GLN A 87 12.10 -39.17 -57.03
CA GLN A 87 13.47 -39.02 -56.53
C GLN A 87 13.42 -38.43 -55.11
N GLY A 88 14.10 -39.10 -54.20
CA GLY A 88 13.94 -38.97 -52.76
C GLY A 88 14.33 -37.60 -52.22
N MET A 89 13.42 -37.03 -51.44
CA MET A 89 13.75 -36.25 -50.27
C MET A 89 13.13 -36.98 -49.09
N ALA A 90 13.98 -37.65 -48.29
CA ALA A 90 13.57 -38.05 -46.97
C ALA A 90 13.20 -36.76 -46.22
N ALA A 91 11.90 -36.54 -46.01
CA ALA A 91 11.44 -35.51 -45.10
C ALA A 91 12.01 -35.89 -43.73
N ILE A 92 13.01 -35.14 -43.27
CA ILE A 92 13.38 -35.11 -41.86
C ILE A 92 12.17 -34.48 -41.17
N LEU A 93 11.21 -35.32 -40.78
CA LEU A 93 10.20 -34.95 -39.81
C LEU A 93 10.98 -34.59 -38.54
N PRO A 94 10.79 -33.38 -37.97
CA PRO A 94 11.41 -33.07 -36.70
C PRO A 94 10.96 -34.15 -35.70
N ASP A 95 11.92 -34.63 -34.90
CA ASP A 95 11.66 -35.59 -33.82
C ASP A 95 10.38 -35.20 -33.09
N ALA A 96 9.51 -36.18 -32.87
CA ALA A 96 8.29 -36.00 -32.09
C ALA A 96 8.66 -35.23 -30.81
N PRO A 97 7.91 -34.16 -30.44
CA PRO A 97 8.26 -33.34 -29.29
C PRO A 97 8.44 -34.28 -28.10
N ALA A 98 9.62 -34.17 -27.46
CA ALA A 98 9.94 -34.93 -26.26
C ALA A 98 8.69 -34.99 -25.40
N ARG A 99 8.20 -36.20 -25.13
CA ARG A 99 6.94 -36.40 -24.39
C ARG A 99 7.00 -35.50 -23.17
N LEU A 100 6.19 -34.42 -23.16
CA LEU A 100 5.98 -33.59 -21.98
C LEU A 100 5.60 -34.60 -20.90
N ARG A 101 6.52 -34.86 -19.96
CA ARG A 101 6.18 -35.65 -18.77
C ARG A 101 4.93 -34.99 -18.21
N ALA A 102 3.92 -35.78 -17.83
CA ALA A 102 2.77 -35.25 -17.15
C ALA A 102 3.28 -34.51 -15.91
N VAL A 103 3.37 -33.18 -15.99
CA VAL A 103 3.74 -32.34 -14.87
C VAL A 103 2.50 -32.31 -13.99
N SER A 104 2.53 -33.09 -12.90
CA SER A 104 1.57 -32.90 -11.83
C SER A 104 1.79 -31.50 -11.28
N HIS A 105 0.83 -30.61 -11.46
CA HIS A 105 0.90 -29.28 -10.86
C HIS A 105 0.72 -29.48 -9.35
N PRO A 106 1.66 -28.98 -8.51
CA PRO A 106 1.52 -29.11 -7.07
C PRO A 106 0.23 -28.41 -6.62
N VAL A 107 -0.43 -29.00 -5.61
CA VAL A 107 -1.57 -28.35 -4.97
C VAL A 107 -1.04 -27.13 -4.22
N VAL A 108 -1.53 -25.95 -4.58
CA VAL A 108 -1.14 -24.70 -3.92
C VAL A 108 -1.88 -24.62 -2.57
N PRO A 109 -1.17 -24.63 -1.42
CA PRO A 109 -1.82 -24.54 -0.13
C PRO A 109 -2.56 -23.21 0.01
N THR A 110 -3.74 -23.27 0.64
CA THR A 110 -4.56 -22.09 0.91
C THR A 110 -4.72 -21.92 2.41
N PHE A 111 -4.49 -20.71 2.91
CA PHE A 111 -4.55 -20.40 4.33
C PHE A 111 -5.63 -19.35 4.61
N ASP A 112 -6.52 -19.67 5.53
CA ASP A 112 -7.61 -18.79 5.95
C ASP A 112 -7.14 -17.69 6.91
N GLY A 113 -8.04 -16.76 7.18
CA GLY A 113 -7.74 -15.64 8.07
C GLY A 113 -7.41 -16.05 9.51
N GLN A 114 -7.93 -17.18 10.02
CA GLN A 114 -7.63 -17.60 11.39
C GLN A 114 -6.20 -18.12 11.49
N ALA A 115 -5.81 -19.03 10.59
CA ALA A 115 -4.45 -19.54 10.51
C ALA A 115 -3.43 -18.39 10.36
N ILE A 116 -3.76 -17.39 9.54
CA ILE A 116 -2.91 -16.20 9.34
C ILE A 116 -2.74 -15.39 10.63
N ARG A 117 -3.81 -15.16 11.40
CA ARG A 117 -3.74 -14.41 12.66
C ARG A 117 -2.87 -15.11 13.71
N ASP A 118 -2.90 -16.44 13.72
CA ASP A 118 -2.19 -17.26 14.71
C ASP A 118 -0.75 -17.60 14.29
N ALA A 119 -0.36 -17.27 13.05
CA ALA A 119 0.95 -17.58 12.50
C ALA A 119 2.05 -16.64 13.02
N VAL A 120 1.74 -15.34 13.19
CA VAL A 120 2.77 -14.29 13.34
C VAL A 120 2.39 -13.27 14.44
N PRO A 121 3.21 -13.11 15.49
CA PRO A 121 3.12 -11.98 16.41
C PRO A 121 3.26 -10.64 15.67
N MET A 122 2.50 -9.64 16.11
CA MET A 122 2.50 -8.32 15.45
C MET A 122 3.89 -7.67 15.39
N GLY A 123 4.75 -7.88 16.39
CA GLY A 123 6.13 -7.35 16.40
C GLY A 123 6.98 -7.86 15.22
N ASP A 124 6.93 -9.16 14.94
CA ASP A 124 7.66 -9.76 13.80
C ASP A 124 7.13 -9.20 12.47
N LEU A 125 5.82 -8.93 12.39
CA LEU A 125 5.24 -8.30 11.20
C LEU A 125 5.69 -6.84 11.06
N LEU A 126 5.84 -6.07 12.15
CA LEU A 126 6.44 -4.74 12.09
C LEU A 126 7.85 -4.80 11.49
N ASP A 127 8.67 -5.78 11.89
CA ASP A 127 10.03 -5.91 11.36
C ASP A 127 10.05 -6.25 9.87
N ALA A 128 9.18 -7.16 9.41
CA ALA A 128 9.05 -7.47 7.99
C ALA A 128 8.57 -6.27 7.17
N ILE A 129 7.65 -5.46 7.73
CA ILE A 129 7.14 -4.26 7.07
C ILE A 129 8.16 -3.11 7.07
N ASP A 130 8.98 -2.96 8.12
CA ASP A 130 10.12 -2.02 8.11
C ASP A 130 11.11 -2.39 7.01
N ALA A 131 11.46 -3.68 6.87
CA ALA A 131 12.30 -4.15 5.78
C ALA A 131 11.68 -3.82 4.40
N ALA A 132 10.37 -3.99 4.24
CA ALA A 132 9.67 -3.60 3.01
C ALA A 132 9.76 -2.10 2.71
N PHE A 133 9.61 -1.23 3.72
CA PHE A 133 9.83 0.21 3.53
C PHE A 133 11.27 0.54 3.15
N ARG A 134 12.25 -0.16 3.73
CA ARG A 134 13.67 0.00 3.37
C ARG A 134 13.92 -0.44 1.93
N ASP A 135 13.24 -1.48 1.46
CA ASP A 135 13.32 -1.92 0.07
C ASP A 135 12.82 -0.82 -0.89
N VAL A 136 11.74 -0.12 -0.54
CA VAL A 136 11.25 1.06 -1.29
C VAL A 136 12.33 2.14 -1.34
N ALA A 137 12.83 2.58 -0.17
CA ALA A 137 13.80 3.66 -0.08
C ALA A 137 15.15 3.33 -0.77
N THR A 138 15.52 2.04 -0.85
CA THR A 138 16.74 1.56 -1.52
C THR A 138 16.53 1.16 -2.98
N GLY A 139 15.33 1.39 -3.54
CA GLY A 139 15.02 1.11 -4.94
C GLY A 139 14.95 -0.38 -5.30
N ARG A 140 14.76 -1.24 -4.29
CA ARG A 140 14.54 -2.69 -4.44
C ARG A 140 13.07 -3.05 -4.62
N ASP A 141 12.15 -2.14 -4.38
CA ASP A 141 10.75 -2.32 -4.77
C ASP A 141 10.58 -2.20 -6.31
N ARG A 142 9.89 -3.17 -6.91
CA ARG A 142 9.50 -3.20 -8.33
C ARG A 142 7.98 -3.29 -8.51
N SER A 143 7.23 -2.92 -7.48
CA SER A 143 5.77 -2.84 -7.53
C SER A 143 5.33 -1.64 -8.38
N PRO A 144 4.55 -1.84 -9.46
CA PRO A 144 3.90 -0.72 -10.14
C PRO A 144 2.78 -0.14 -9.26
N VAL A 145 2.34 1.07 -9.60
CA VAL A 145 1.08 1.61 -9.07
C VAL A 145 -0.06 0.63 -9.37
N ARG A 146 -0.98 0.47 -8.41
CA ARG A 146 -2.06 -0.53 -8.50
C ARG A 146 -2.87 -0.32 -9.78
N THR A 147 -3.21 -1.42 -10.45
CA THR A 147 -4.08 -1.38 -11.63
C THR A 147 -5.54 -1.50 -11.18
N ARG A 148 -6.38 -0.58 -11.62
CA ARG A 148 -7.81 -0.57 -11.34
C ARG A 148 -8.61 -1.02 -12.56
N LEU A 149 -9.52 -1.96 -12.35
CA LEU A 149 -10.49 -2.42 -13.33
C LEU A 149 -11.90 -2.20 -12.76
N GLU A 150 -12.71 -1.41 -13.46
CA GLU A 150 -14.11 -1.20 -13.06
C GLU A 150 -14.91 -2.49 -13.23
N MET A 151 -15.60 -2.88 -12.17
CA MET A 151 -16.64 -3.89 -12.17
C MET A 151 -17.98 -3.16 -12.13
N GLY A 152 -19.04 -3.69 -12.75
CA GLY A 152 -20.31 -2.97 -12.90
C GLY A 152 -20.82 -2.26 -11.62
N ASN A 153 -20.64 -2.86 -10.45
CA ASN A 153 -20.99 -2.29 -9.14
C ASN A 153 -19.82 -2.24 -8.13
N GLY A 154 -18.59 -2.09 -8.61
CA GLY A 154 -17.40 -1.98 -7.77
C GLY A 154 -16.09 -1.95 -8.56
N ASP A 155 -14.99 -2.35 -7.95
CA ASP A 155 -13.68 -2.37 -8.60
C ASP A 155 -12.92 -3.64 -8.28
N LEU A 156 -12.13 -4.12 -9.23
CA LEU A 156 -11.04 -5.07 -9.02
C LEU A 156 -9.72 -4.30 -9.09
N LEU A 157 -8.91 -4.40 -8.04
CA LEU A 157 -7.57 -3.83 -7.98
C LEU A 157 -6.53 -4.94 -7.98
N LEU A 158 -5.51 -4.78 -8.82
CA LEU A 158 -4.37 -5.67 -8.91
C LEU A 158 -3.15 -4.95 -8.35
N MET A 159 -2.52 -5.57 -7.36
CA MET A 159 -1.34 -5.04 -6.67
C MET A 159 -0.22 -6.09 -6.73
N PRO A 160 0.50 -6.20 -7.86
CA PRO A 160 1.67 -7.04 -7.96
C PRO A 160 2.85 -6.40 -7.22
N GLY A 161 3.54 -7.19 -6.39
CA GLY A 161 4.74 -6.82 -5.66
C GLY A 161 5.89 -7.75 -6.01
N LEU A 162 7.05 -7.16 -6.26
CA LEU A 162 8.29 -7.89 -6.57
C LEU A 162 9.45 -7.20 -5.89
N ARG A 163 10.26 -7.97 -5.17
CA ARG A 163 11.50 -7.49 -4.55
C ARG A 163 12.69 -7.78 -5.46
N ALA A 164 13.37 -6.75 -5.95
CA ALA A 164 14.58 -6.89 -6.75
C ALA A 164 15.69 -7.60 -5.97
N GLY A 165 16.29 -8.63 -6.58
CA GLY A 165 17.33 -9.46 -5.95
C GLY A 165 16.81 -10.42 -4.87
N GLY A 166 15.50 -10.41 -4.58
CA GLY A 166 14.84 -11.37 -3.71
C GLY A 166 14.27 -12.56 -4.47
N ARG A 167 13.79 -13.56 -3.72
CA ARG A 167 13.08 -14.73 -4.25
C ARG A 167 11.56 -14.66 -4.10
N GLY A 168 11.01 -13.56 -3.58
CA GLY A 168 9.57 -13.41 -3.39
C GLY A 168 8.90 -12.52 -4.44
N ALA A 169 7.78 -12.99 -4.96
CA ALA A 169 6.81 -12.18 -5.69
C ALA A 169 5.41 -12.46 -5.14
N ALA A 170 4.55 -11.46 -5.06
CA ALA A 170 3.17 -11.65 -4.63
C ALA A 170 2.23 -10.80 -5.46
N VAL A 171 1.00 -11.26 -5.64
CA VAL A 171 -0.06 -10.44 -6.24
C VAL A 171 -1.24 -10.45 -5.30
N LYS A 172 -1.61 -9.25 -4.82
CA LYS A 172 -2.90 -9.07 -4.16
C LYS A 172 -3.95 -8.71 -5.20
N LEU A 173 -5.03 -9.49 -5.18
CA LEU A 173 -6.25 -9.22 -5.91
C LEU A 173 -7.29 -8.79 -4.89
N VAL A 174 -7.80 -7.57 -5.00
CA VAL A 174 -8.79 -7.04 -4.07
C VAL A 174 -9.99 -6.49 -4.81
N THR A 175 -11.18 -6.85 -4.36
CA THR A 175 -12.43 -6.28 -4.83
C THR A 175 -12.98 -5.29 -3.82
N VAL A 176 -13.50 -4.17 -4.31
CA VAL A 176 -14.20 -3.15 -3.51
C VAL A 176 -15.61 -3.03 -4.07
N MET A 177 -16.59 -3.53 -3.33
CA MET A 177 -17.99 -3.67 -3.74
C MET A 177 -18.89 -2.94 -2.73
N PRO A 178 -19.15 -1.63 -2.87
CA PRO A 178 -19.95 -0.86 -1.91
C PRO A 178 -21.31 -1.50 -1.59
N GLY A 179 -22.01 -2.00 -2.62
CA GLY A 179 -23.33 -2.65 -2.47
C GLY A 179 -23.33 -4.00 -1.77
N ASN A 180 -22.16 -4.54 -1.36
CA ASN A 180 -22.12 -5.76 -0.54
C ASN A 180 -22.68 -5.55 0.87
N ALA A 181 -22.64 -4.32 1.38
CA ALA A 181 -23.19 -4.01 2.70
C ALA A 181 -24.69 -4.33 2.77
N ASP A 182 -25.45 -4.02 1.71
CA ASP A 182 -26.90 -4.31 1.61
C ASP A 182 -27.21 -5.81 1.54
N ARG A 183 -26.20 -6.63 1.24
CA ARG A 183 -26.27 -8.08 1.09
C ARG A 183 -25.68 -8.83 2.29
N GLY A 184 -25.23 -8.12 3.32
CA GLY A 184 -24.54 -8.71 4.47
C GLY A 184 -23.15 -9.29 4.13
N LEU A 185 -22.55 -8.88 3.01
CA LEU A 185 -21.22 -9.32 2.58
C LEU A 185 -20.15 -8.26 2.90
N PRO A 186 -18.88 -8.65 3.05
CA PRO A 186 -17.79 -7.68 3.18
C PRO A 186 -17.68 -6.78 1.93
N THR A 187 -17.57 -5.47 2.14
CA THR A 187 -17.33 -4.49 1.07
C THR A 187 -15.98 -4.71 0.39
N VAL A 188 -14.96 -5.11 1.15
CA VAL A 188 -13.63 -5.38 0.65
C VAL A 188 -13.33 -6.85 0.85
N GLN A 189 -12.91 -7.53 -0.22
CA GLN A 189 -12.48 -8.92 -0.19
C GLN A 189 -11.20 -9.06 -0.99
N ALA A 190 -10.22 -9.77 -0.47
CA ALA A 190 -8.94 -9.93 -1.15
C ALA A 190 -8.37 -11.34 -1.00
N VAL A 191 -7.55 -11.72 -1.97
CA VAL A 191 -6.63 -12.86 -1.91
C VAL A 191 -5.23 -12.37 -2.21
N VAL A 192 -4.23 -12.97 -1.57
CA VAL A 192 -2.82 -12.77 -1.89
C VAL A 192 -2.26 -14.08 -2.38
N VAL A 193 -1.75 -14.09 -3.61
CA VAL A 193 -1.03 -15.25 -4.17
C VAL A 193 0.46 -14.95 -4.07
N TRP A 194 1.20 -15.82 -3.40
CA TRP A 194 2.63 -15.71 -3.20
C TRP A 194 3.37 -16.73 -4.07
N PHE A 195 4.47 -16.31 -4.66
CA PHE A 195 5.24 -17.05 -5.65
C PHE A 195 6.73 -17.06 -5.28
N ASP A 196 7.41 -18.14 -5.63
CA ASP A 196 8.86 -18.15 -5.75
C ASP A 196 9.24 -17.44 -7.06
N ALA A 197 9.91 -16.29 -6.95
CA ALA A 197 10.32 -15.48 -8.09
C ALA A 197 11.40 -16.15 -8.95
N GLY A 198 12.08 -17.19 -8.45
CA GLY A 198 13.11 -17.92 -9.19
C GLY A 198 12.53 -18.94 -10.18
N SER A 199 11.56 -19.73 -9.72
CA SER A 199 10.90 -20.79 -10.50
C SER A 199 9.57 -20.34 -11.13
N GLY A 200 8.94 -19.32 -10.57
CA GLY A 200 7.57 -18.91 -10.89
C GLY A 200 6.49 -19.76 -10.21
N GLU A 201 6.88 -20.72 -9.36
CA GLU A 201 5.93 -21.60 -8.69
C GLU A 201 5.06 -20.83 -7.68
N PRO A 202 3.73 -21.00 -7.69
CA PRO A 202 2.86 -20.47 -6.64
C PRO A 202 3.09 -21.26 -5.35
N LEU A 203 3.51 -20.58 -4.30
CA LEU A 203 3.83 -21.15 -2.99
C LEU A 203 2.61 -21.24 -2.08
N ALA A 204 1.76 -20.23 -2.07
CA ALA A 204 0.55 -20.21 -1.24
C ALA A 204 -0.50 -19.21 -1.73
N ILE A 205 -1.77 -19.47 -1.38
CA ILE A 205 -2.86 -18.51 -1.44
C ILE A 205 -3.26 -18.15 -0.01
N LEU A 206 -3.24 -16.86 0.31
CA LEU A 206 -3.56 -16.33 1.64
C LEU A 206 -4.87 -15.54 1.58
N ASP A 207 -5.67 -15.59 2.66
CA ASP A 207 -6.76 -14.64 2.86
C ASP A 207 -6.22 -13.20 2.87
N GLY A 208 -6.40 -12.52 1.75
CA GLY A 208 -5.84 -11.20 1.50
C GLY A 208 -6.52 -10.11 2.32
N THR A 209 -7.74 -10.37 2.82
CA THR A 209 -8.47 -9.48 3.71
C THR A 209 -7.74 -9.36 5.04
N THR A 210 -7.41 -10.49 5.66
CA THR A 210 -6.64 -10.55 6.90
C THR A 210 -5.21 -10.05 6.70
N VAL A 211 -4.52 -10.48 5.64
CA VAL A 211 -3.16 -9.98 5.32
C VAL A 211 -3.16 -8.46 5.20
N THR A 212 -4.11 -7.89 4.44
CA THR A 212 -4.24 -6.44 4.26
C THR A 212 -4.46 -5.73 5.59
N ALA A 213 -5.32 -6.26 6.45
CA ALA A 213 -5.61 -5.64 7.74
C ALA A 213 -4.38 -5.65 8.67
N MET A 214 -3.70 -6.79 8.76
CA MET A 214 -2.49 -6.95 9.57
C MET A 214 -1.35 -6.06 9.09
N ARG A 215 -1.02 -6.11 7.78
CA ARG A 215 0.11 -5.33 7.22
C ARG A 215 -0.13 -3.82 7.24
N THR A 216 -1.39 -3.38 7.10
CA THR A 216 -1.74 -1.96 7.22
C THR A 216 -1.63 -1.47 8.67
N GLY A 217 -2.02 -2.29 9.65
CA GLY A 217 -1.70 -2.03 11.05
C GLY A 217 -0.19 -1.93 11.28
N ALA A 218 0.55 -2.94 10.83
CA ALA A 218 2.00 -3.00 11.00
C ALA A 218 2.73 -1.80 10.37
N ALA A 219 2.27 -1.28 9.23
CA ALA A 219 2.82 -0.05 8.65
C ALA A 219 2.75 1.15 9.62
N SER A 220 1.60 1.36 10.27
CA SER A 220 1.44 2.37 11.33
C SER A 220 2.29 2.06 12.56
N GLY A 221 2.45 0.78 12.90
CA GLY A 221 3.35 0.34 13.96
C GLY A 221 4.80 0.71 13.70
N VAL A 222 5.29 0.49 12.47
CA VAL A 222 6.64 0.90 12.03
C VAL A 222 6.79 2.41 12.09
N ALA A 223 5.82 3.16 11.55
CA ALA A 223 5.83 4.61 11.63
C ALA A 223 5.88 5.10 13.08
N THR A 224 5.04 4.53 13.94
CA THR A 224 5.05 4.82 15.38
C THR A 224 6.40 4.51 16.01
N ARG A 225 7.04 3.39 15.63
CA ARG A 225 8.36 3.00 16.12
C ARG A 225 9.42 4.04 15.80
N LEU A 226 9.39 4.59 14.58
CA LEU A 226 10.37 5.53 14.06
C LEU A 226 10.09 6.99 14.46
N LEU A 227 8.84 7.35 14.74
CA LEU A 227 8.41 8.75 14.80
C LEU A 227 7.81 9.18 16.15
N ALA A 228 7.10 8.30 16.84
CA ALA A 228 6.51 8.61 18.15
C ALA A 228 7.55 8.59 19.26
N ARG A 229 7.37 9.38 20.34
CA ARG A 229 8.24 9.30 21.52
C ARG A 229 8.25 7.88 22.09
N ARG A 230 9.37 7.40 22.62
CA ARG A 230 9.48 6.03 23.14
C ARG A 230 8.58 5.75 24.34
N ASP A 231 8.33 6.77 25.15
CA ASP A 231 7.51 6.75 26.35
C ASP A 231 6.02 7.03 26.07
N ALA A 232 5.63 7.24 24.81
CA ALA A 232 4.25 7.49 24.43
C ALA A 232 3.34 6.33 24.89
N SER A 233 2.27 6.67 25.60
CA SER A 233 1.40 5.76 26.33
C SER A 233 -0.09 6.04 26.14
N VAL A 234 -0.47 7.16 25.54
CA VAL A 234 -1.86 7.53 25.24
C VAL A 234 -2.12 7.52 23.73
N LEU A 235 -3.01 6.62 23.30
CA LEU A 235 -3.46 6.47 21.91
C LEU A 235 -4.88 7.01 21.73
N ALA A 236 -5.05 7.97 20.82
CA ALA A 236 -6.35 8.33 20.27
C ALA A 236 -6.60 7.59 18.94
N LEU A 237 -7.74 6.94 18.82
CA LEU A 237 -8.16 6.22 17.61
C LEU A 237 -9.43 6.83 17.05
N PHE A 238 -9.35 7.30 15.81
CA PHE A 238 -10.48 7.76 15.04
C PHE A 238 -10.94 6.68 14.06
N GLY A 239 -12.17 6.21 14.26
CA GLY A 239 -12.77 5.12 13.49
C GLY A 239 -12.86 3.80 14.28
N CYS A 240 -13.91 3.05 13.98
CA CYS A 240 -14.22 1.75 14.60
C CYS A 240 -14.44 0.66 13.53
N GLY A 241 -13.84 0.83 12.34
CA GLY A 241 -13.97 -0.07 11.20
C GLY A 241 -13.00 -1.25 11.25
N ALA A 242 -12.90 -1.99 10.15
CA ALA A 242 -12.10 -3.22 10.07
C ALA A 242 -10.59 -3.02 10.37
N GLN A 243 -10.04 -1.83 10.09
CA GLN A 243 -8.63 -1.52 10.38
C GLN A 243 -8.39 -1.16 11.86
N ALA A 244 -9.41 -0.66 12.56
CA ALA A 244 -9.26 -0.07 13.89
C ALA A 244 -8.58 -1.00 14.92
N PRO A 245 -8.94 -2.30 15.04
CA PRO A 245 -8.26 -3.22 15.96
C PRO A 245 -6.78 -3.41 15.63
N TRP A 246 -6.45 -3.47 14.34
CA TRP A 246 -5.08 -3.70 13.87
C TRP A 246 -4.17 -2.49 14.09
N GLN A 247 -4.74 -1.28 13.99
CA GLN A 247 -4.03 -0.06 14.37
C GLN A 247 -3.65 -0.07 15.86
N VAL A 248 -4.59 -0.46 16.74
CA VAL A 248 -4.32 -0.57 18.18
C VAL A 248 -3.23 -1.60 18.45
N ARG A 249 -3.37 -2.83 17.93
CA ARG A 249 -2.39 -3.91 18.13
C ARG A 249 -0.99 -3.53 17.65
N ALA A 250 -0.89 -2.88 16.50
CA ALA A 250 0.41 -2.47 15.95
C ALA A 250 1.05 -1.32 16.73
N VAL A 251 0.28 -0.33 17.17
CA VAL A 251 0.79 0.74 18.03
C VAL A 251 1.23 0.18 19.39
N MET A 252 0.49 -0.77 19.96
CA MET A 252 0.87 -1.45 21.21
C MET A 252 2.12 -2.33 21.05
N ALA A 253 2.35 -2.91 19.88
CA ALA A 253 3.60 -3.60 19.58
C ALA A 253 4.79 -2.62 19.49
N ALA A 254 4.55 -1.36 19.14
CA ALA A 254 5.58 -0.34 19.04
C ALA A 254 5.82 0.45 20.34
N ARG A 255 4.80 0.62 21.18
CA ARG A 255 4.82 1.55 22.33
C ARG A 255 4.04 1.01 23.54
N PRO A 256 4.43 1.39 24.77
CA PRO A 256 3.79 0.92 26.00
C PRO A 256 2.46 1.64 26.27
N ILE A 257 1.47 1.46 25.40
CA ILE A 257 0.14 2.09 25.54
C ILE A 257 -0.54 1.63 26.82
N ARG A 258 -1.00 2.61 27.60
CA ARG A 258 -1.75 2.43 28.86
C ARG A 258 -3.17 2.99 28.76
N GLU A 259 -3.44 3.83 27.76
CA GLU A 259 -4.75 4.41 27.54
C GLU A 259 -5.08 4.46 26.05
N LEU A 260 -6.26 3.96 25.69
CA LEU A 260 -6.85 4.02 24.36
C LEU A 260 -8.16 4.82 24.43
N ARG A 261 -8.26 5.88 23.64
CA ARG A 261 -9.49 6.66 23.48
C ARG A 261 -10.00 6.52 22.06
N VAL A 262 -11.23 6.05 21.92
CA VAL A 262 -11.84 5.77 20.62
C VAL A 262 -12.93 6.78 20.32
N TYR A 263 -12.86 7.41 19.16
CA TYR A 263 -13.91 8.26 18.65
C TYR A 263 -14.41 7.79 17.28
N ALA A 264 -15.73 7.74 17.13
CA ALA A 264 -16.41 7.60 15.85
C ALA A 264 -17.78 8.31 15.94
N ARG A 265 -18.32 8.73 14.79
CA ARG A 265 -19.61 9.45 14.70
C ARG A 265 -20.78 8.69 15.32
N ASN A 266 -20.81 7.36 15.17
CA ASN A 266 -21.87 6.53 15.71
C ASN A 266 -21.51 6.09 17.13
N GLU A 267 -22.28 6.59 18.10
CA GLU A 267 -22.07 6.34 19.52
C GLU A 267 -22.12 4.85 19.90
N ALA A 268 -23.15 4.14 19.44
CA ALA A 268 -23.30 2.71 19.73
C ALA A 268 -22.11 1.89 19.19
N ARG A 269 -21.62 2.22 17.98
CA ARG A 269 -20.46 1.55 17.39
C ARG A 269 -19.16 1.85 18.13
N ARG A 270 -18.92 3.10 18.56
CA ARG A 270 -17.71 3.43 19.35
C ARG A 270 -17.75 2.77 20.74
N ALA A 271 -18.91 2.73 21.39
CA ALA A 271 -19.07 2.10 22.70
C ALA A 271 -18.81 0.59 22.60
N ALA A 272 -19.46 -0.10 21.66
CA ALA A 272 -19.26 -1.53 21.44
C ALA A 272 -17.81 -1.86 21.01
N PHE A 273 -17.15 -0.98 20.26
CA PHE A 273 -15.74 -1.17 19.91
C PHE A 273 -14.83 -1.02 21.13
N ALA A 274 -15.05 0.02 21.95
CA ALA A 274 -14.27 0.26 23.15
C ALA A 274 -14.42 -0.89 24.16
N GLU A 275 -15.63 -1.41 24.35
CA GLU A 275 -15.91 -2.58 25.19
C GLU A 275 -15.13 -3.81 24.71
N ARG A 276 -15.28 -4.20 23.43
CA ARG A 276 -14.56 -5.37 22.88
C ARG A 276 -13.04 -5.23 22.96
N MET A 277 -12.49 -4.04 22.70
CA MET A 277 -11.06 -3.81 22.84
C MET A 277 -10.63 -3.84 24.32
N GLY A 278 -11.46 -3.36 25.24
CA GLY A 278 -11.22 -3.49 26.68
C GLY A 278 -11.11 -4.95 27.11
N ASP A 279 -12.03 -5.79 26.64
CA ASP A 279 -12.01 -7.23 26.91
C ASP A 279 -10.76 -7.91 26.34
N GLU A 280 -10.38 -7.57 25.10
CA GLU A 280 -9.21 -8.13 24.43
C GLU A 280 -7.88 -7.72 25.10
N LEU A 281 -7.75 -6.45 25.47
CA LEU A 281 -6.50 -5.90 26.03
C LEU A 281 -6.36 -6.16 27.54
N GLY A 282 -7.46 -6.48 28.22
CA GLY A 282 -7.51 -6.70 29.65
C GLY A 282 -7.27 -5.43 30.48
N SER A 283 -7.13 -5.61 31.80
CA SER A 283 -7.06 -4.50 32.77
C SER A 283 -5.78 -3.64 32.70
N GLY A 284 -4.81 -4.02 31.87
CA GLY A 284 -3.55 -3.27 31.71
C GLY A 284 -3.69 -1.99 30.89
N VAL A 285 -4.78 -1.84 30.13
CA VAL A 285 -5.04 -0.69 29.26
C VAL A 285 -6.41 -0.10 29.57
N ARG A 286 -6.47 1.21 29.87
CA ARG A 286 -7.73 1.92 30.01
C ARG A 286 -8.30 2.20 28.62
N VAL A 287 -9.45 1.60 28.28
CA VAL A 287 -10.14 1.86 27.02
C VAL A 287 -11.39 2.72 27.27
N ALA A 288 -11.50 3.83 26.56
CA ALA A 288 -12.63 4.76 26.69
C ALA A 288 -13.23 5.12 25.33
N ALA A 289 -14.56 5.14 25.24
CA ALA A 289 -15.28 5.73 24.12
C ALA A 289 -15.41 7.24 24.36
N ALA A 290 -14.64 8.05 23.65
CA ALA A 290 -14.68 9.50 23.78
C ALA A 290 -15.98 10.08 23.19
N GLY A 291 -16.56 11.06 23.87
CA GLY A 291 -17.78 11.75 23.44
C GLY A 291 -17.57 12.71 22.26
N SER A 292 -16.34 13.20 22.06
CA SER A 292 -15.99 14.17 21.00
C SER A 292 -14.57 13.96 20.45
N PRO A 293 -14.23 14.52 19.26
CA PRO A 293 -12.86 14.54 18.75
C PRO A 293 -11.87 15.17 19.74
N ALA A 294 -12.25 16.30 20.33
CA ALA A 294 -11.41 17.03 21.29
C ALA A 294 -11.14 16.23 22.57
N GLU A 295 -12.10 15.43 23.03
CA GLU A 295 -11.91 14.54 24.17
C GLU A 295 -10.95 13.38 23.84
N ALA A 296 -11.05 12.81 22.64
CA ALA A 296 -10.11 11.78 22.21
C ALA A 296 -8.67 12.31 22.14
N LEU A 297 -8.48 13.53 21.63
CA LEU A 297 -7.17 14.14 21.38
C LEU A 297 -6.48 14.72 22.62
N ARG A 298 -7.21 15.04 23.69
CA ARG A 298 -6.66 15.75 24.86
C ARG A 298 -5.53 14.97 25.54
N GLY A 299 -4.28 15.39 25.42
CA GLY A 299 -3.12 14.66 25.91
C GLY A 299 -2.84 13.35 25.16
N ALA A 300 -3.36 13.18 23.96
CA ALA A 300 -3.03 12.04 23.10
C ALA A 300 -1.63 12.22 22.50
N GLU A 301 -0.79 11.21 22.68
CA GLU A 301 0.60 11.23 22.21
C GLU A 301 0.75 10.55 20.86
N ILE A 302 -0.17 9.64 20.55
CA ILE A 302 -0.30 8.98 19.26
C ILE A 302 -1.75 9.11 18.81
N VAL A 303 -1.97 9.47 17.55
CA VAL A 303 -3.29 9.58 16.94
C VAL A 303 -3.33 8.68 15.70
N CYS A 304 -4.29 7.77 15.61
CA CYS A 304 -4.52 6.97 14.42
C CYS A 304 -5.85 7.33 13.77
N CYS A 305 -5.83 7.71 12.50
CA CYS A 305 -7.00 7.99 11.67
C CYS A 305 -7.23 6.82 10.71
N ALA A 306 -8.31 6.07 10.92
CA ALA A 306 -8.68 4.87 10.16
C ALA A 306 -10.17 4.88 9.78
N THR A 307 -10.61 5.98 9.18
CA THR A 307 -11.98 6.27 8.76
C THR A 307 -12.10 6.36 7.24
N THR A 308 -13.33 6.51 6.75
CA THR A 308 -13.59 6.79 5.33
C THR A 308 -14.03 8.25 5.11
N SER A 309 -13.49 9.19 5.89
CA SER A 309 -13.93 10.59 5.86
C SER A 309 -13.48 11.30 4.59
N SER A 310 -14.34 12.21 4.10
CA SER A 310 -14.02 13.18 3.05
C SER A 310 -13.73 14.58 3.61
N GLU A 311 -13.78 14.72 4.92
CA GLU A 311 -13.60 15.98 5.64
C GLU A 311 -12.72 15.76 6.89
N PRO A 312 -11.89 16.74 7.28
CA PRO A 312 -11.02 16.62 8.46
C PRO A 312 -11.78 16.16 9.72
N LEU A 313 -11.18 15.22 10.45
CA LEU A 313 -11.80 14.59 11.62
C LEU A 313 -11.79 15.47 12.88
N PHE A 314 -10.91 16.47 12.89
CA PHE A 314 -10.63 17.34 14.02
C PHE A 314 -9.97 18.63 13.53
N ASP A 315 -9.94 19.64 14.40
CA ASP A 315 -9.20 20.86 14.15
C ASP A 315 -7.71 20.64 14.38
N ALA A 316 -6.85 21.20 13.51
CA ALA A 316 -5.40 21.04 13.63
C ALA A 316 -4.91 21.44 15.04
N GLY A 317 -5.43 22.54 15.60
CA GLY A 317 -5.05 23.06 16.92
C GLY A 317 -5.39 22.16 18.11
N GLN A 318 -6.22 21.13 17.93
CA GLN A 318 -6.53 20.14 18.97
C GLN A 318 -5.42 19.10 19.14
N VAL A 319 -4.53 18.95 18.15
CA VAL A 319 -3.36 18.08 18.26
C VAL A 319 -2.27 18.80 19.06
N GLU A 320 -1.94 18.23 20.21
CA GLU A 320 -0.91 18.73 21.12
C GLU A 320 0.50 18.53 20.56
N THR A 321 1.44 19.33 21.06
CA THR A 321 2.85 19.20 20.70
C THR A 321 3.41 17.84 21.14
N GLY A 322 4.35 17.31 20.36
CA GLY A 322 4.98 16.01 20.60
C GLY A 322 4.21 14.80 20.08
N ALA A 323 2.97 15.00 19.63
CA ALA A 323 2.12 13.94 19.11
C ALA A 323 2.62 13.36 17.77
N HIS A 324 2.43 12.05 17.60
CA HIS A 324 2.61 11.37 16.32
C HIS A 324 1.25 11.01 15.72
N VAL A 325 1.03 11.31 14.44
CA VAL A 325 -0.25 11.07 13.76
C VAL A 325 -0.07 10.09 12.60
N ASN A 326 -0.80 8.98 12.63
CA ASN A 326 -0.92 8.00 11.56
C ASN A 326 -2.21 8.25 10.77
N GLY A 327 -2.10 8.70 9.51
CA GLY A 327 -3.22 8.86 8.59
C GLY A 327 -3.33 7.67 7.63
N ILE A 328 -4.34 6.81 7.81
CA ILE A 328 -4.43 5.52 7.11
C ILE A 328 -5.67 5.43 6.23
N GLY A 329 -6.77 6.03 6.66
CA GLY A 329 -8.06 5.94 6.01
C GLY A 329 -8.14 6.68 4.68
N ALA A 330 -7.51 7.86 4.54
CA ALA A 330 -7.57 8.62 3.29
C ALA A 330 -6.63 8.07 2.19
N PHE A 331 -7.06 7.03 1.49
CA PHE A 331 -6.32 6.35 0.40
C PHE A 331 -6.84 6.66 -1.02
N HIS A 332 -7.74 7.64 -1.17
CA HIS A 332 -8.05 8.24 -2.47
C HIS A 332 -8.16 9.76 -2.35
N LEU A 333 -8.00 10.48 -3.47
CA LEU A 333 -7.88 11.95 -3.51
C LEU A 333 -9.09 12.74 -2.99
N GLY A 334 -10.25 12.08 -2.87
CA GLY A 334 -11.49 12.66 -2.32
C GLY A 334 -11.66 12.45 -0.82
N MET A 335 -10.75 11.71 -0.18
CA MET A 335 -10.77 11.48 1.27
C MET A 335 -9.86 12.49 1.95
N VAL A 336 -10.31 12.96 3.11
CA VAL A 336 -9.49 13.79 4.00
C VAL A 336 -9.88 13.40 5.42
N GLU A 337 -8.89 13.07 6.22
CA GLU A 337 -8.98 12.77 7.65
C GLU A 337 -8.18 13.77 8.48
N ILE A 338 -6.99 14.13 8.00
CA ILE A 338 -6.07 15.02 8.68
C ILE A 338 -6.25 16.43 8.09
N PRO A 339 -6.52 17.45 8.92
CA PRO A 339 -6.63 18.82 8.43
C PRO A 339 -5.29 19.27 7.79
N PRO A 340 -5.31 19.89 6.59
CA PRO A 340 -4.11 20.43 5.94
C PRO A 340 -3.21 21.28 6.85
N ALA A 341 -3.81 22.15 7.67
CA ALA A 341 -3.10 23.00 8.62
C ALA A 341 -2.24 22.24 9.66
N LEU A 342 -2.49 20.95 9.89
CA LEU A 342 -1.62 20.14 10.76
C LEU A 342 -0.28 19.82 10.08
N PHE A 343 -0.26 19.66 8.76
CA PHE A 343 0.98 19.43 8.00
C PHE A 343 1.94 20.61 8.13
N ALA A 344 1.44 21.85 8.13
CA ALA A 344 2.24 23.05 8.36
C ALA A 344 2.89 23.10 9.76
N ARG A 345 2.33 22.37 10.74
CA ARG A 345 2.84 22.26 12.12
C ARG A 345 3.77 21.06 12.32
N ALA A 346 3.78 20.11 11.38
CA ALA A 346 4.57 18.89 11.51
C ALA A 346 6.05 19.19 11.22
N SER A 347 6.93 18.74 12.11
CA SER A 347 8.38 18.84 11.89
C SER A 347 8.88 17.76 10.91
N LEU A 348 8.12 16.67 10.76
CA LEU A 348 8.40 15.62 9.78
C LEU A 348 7.10 15.01 9.29
N VAL A 349 6.97 14.92 7.96
CA VAL A 349 5.92 14.18 7.27
C VAL A 349 6.58 13.00 6.55
N ALA A 350 6.23 11.79 6.95
CA ALA A 350 6.63 10.55 6.30
C ALA A 350 5.47 9.98 5.50
N VAL A 351 5.78 9.35 4.37
CA VAL A 351 4.80 8.68 3.51
C VAL A 351 5.27 7.27 3.16
N ASP A 352 4.37 6.42 2.66
CA ASP A 352 4.73 5.07 2.22
C ASP A 352 5.80 5.09 1.11
N ALA A 353 5.44 5.71 -0.02
CA ALA A 353 6.26 5.92 -1.21
C ALA A 353 5.81 7.21 -1.89
N ARG A 354 6.72 7.96 -2.50
CA ARG A 354 6.41 9.27 -3.11
C ARG A 354 5.35 9.17 -4.20
N GLU A 355 5.56 8.28 -5.17
CA GLU A 355 4.68 8.14 -6.34
C GLU A 355 3.26 7.73 -5.94
N ALA A 356 3.13 6.67 -5.13
CA ALA A 356 1.84 6.18 -4.67
C ALA A 356 1.09 7.24 -3.83
N SER A 357 1.80 7.97 -2.97
CA SER A 357 1.17 8.97 -2.10
C SER A 357 0.67 10.18 -2.89
N LEU A 358 1.39 10.63 -3.91
CA LEU A 358 0.92 11.70 -4.79
C LEU A 358 -0.31 11.29 -5.62
N ALA A 359 -0.39 10.00 -5.99
CA ALA A 359 -1.51 9.46 -6.76
C ALA A 359 -2.78 9.27 -5.92
N GLU A 360 -2.63 8.90 -4.64
CA GLU A 360 -3.73 8.33 -3.85
C GLU A 360 -3.99 9.03 -2.51
N ALA A 361 -2.99 9.63 -1.85
CA ALA A 361 -3.11 10.12 -0.48
C ALA A 361 -3.84 11.47 -0.41
N GLY A 362 -5.16 11.44 -0.21
CA GLY A 362 -5.98 12.65 -0.18
C GLY A 362 -5.54 13.69 0.87
N ASP A 363 -5.17 13.28 2.08
CA ASP A 363 -4.64 14.20 3.12
C ASP A 363 -3.39 14.96 2.63
N LEU A 364 -2.42 14.22 2.06
CA LEU A 364 -1.15 14.79 1.60
C LEU A 364 -1.39 15.75 0.44
N VAL A 365 -2.20 15.33 -0.54
CA VAL A 365 -2.49 16.13 -1.72
C VAL A 365 -3.30 17.38 -1.35
N ALA A 366 -4.21 17.29 -0.37
CA ALA A 366 -4.92 18.45 0.15
C ALA A 366 -3.95 19.47 0.78
N ALA A 367 -2.98 19.01 1.59
CA ALA A 367 -1.96 19.86 2.21
C ALA A 367 -1.00 20.50 1.18
N LEU A 368 -0.60 19.76 0.14
CA LEU A 368 0.21 20.30 -0.96
C LEU A 368 -0.56 21.39 -1.73
N ARG A 369 -1.85 21.17 -2.00
CA ARG A 369 -2.69 22.12 -2.74
C ARG A 369 -3.00 23.40 -1.96
N SER A 370 -3.16 23.31 -0.64
CA SER A 370 -3.39 24.48 0.21
C SER A 370 -2.11 25.28 0.50
N GLY A 371 -0.94 24.71 0.22
CA GLY A 371 0.36 25.30 0.55
C GLY A 371 0.78 25.07 2.01
N ASP A 372 0.03 24.27 2.77
CA ASP A 372 0.40 23.86 4.14
C ASP A 372 1.59 22.87 4.16
N LEU A 373 1.89 22.27 3.00
CA LEU A 373 3.07 21.44 2.80
C LEU A 373 3.74 21.80 1.47
N GLY A 374 5.06 21.98 1.45
CA GLY A 374 5.81 22.15 0.22
C GLY A 374 5.99 20.83 -0.55
N GLU A 375 6.24 20.89 -1.86
CA GLU A 375 6.44 19.69 -2.70
C GLU A 375 7.59 18.78 -2.24
N GLY A 376 8.59 19.33 -1.53
CA GLY A 376 9.69 18.59 -0.90
C GLY A 376 9.52 18.36 0.61
N GLY A 377 8.39 18.72 1.20
CA GLY A 377 8.16 18.75 2.66
C GLY A 377 7.94 17.39 3.31
N TYR A 378 8.14 16.29 2.59
CA TYR A 378 7.91 14.94 3.07
C TYR A 378 8.98 13.96 2.57
N VAL A 379 9.15 12.86 3.31
CA VAL A 379 10.12 11.79 3.05
C VAL A 379 9.44 10.43 2.98
N GLU A 380 10.08 9.43 2.39
CA GLU A 380 9.60 8.05 2.45
C GLU A 380 9.98 7.44 3.80
N LEU A 381 9.07 6.70 4.43
CA LEU A 381 9.27 6.20 5.79
C LEU A 381 10.55 5.34 5.90
N GLY A 382 10.85 4.52 4.90
CA GLY A 382 12.05 3.66 4.88
C GLY A 382 13.38 4.41 4.78
N SER A 383 13.35 5.73 4.50
CA SER A 383 14.53 6.60 4.50
C SER A 383 14.80 7.24 5.87
N VAL A 384 13.87 7.11 6.82
CA VAL A 384 14.02 7.66 8.17
C VAL A 384 15.01 6.79 8.96
N ASP A 385 16.05 7.43 9.50
CA ASP A 385 17.00 6.77 10.39
C ASP A 385 16.28 6.29 11.67
N PRO A 386 16.37 5.01 12.07
CA PRO A 386 15.83 4.54 13.33
C PRO A 386 16.30 5.33 14.57
N ALA A 387 17.48 5.94 14.53
CA ALA A 387 18.01 6.78 15.61
C ALA A 387 17.41 8.21 15.61
N TRP A 388 16.70 8.61 14.55
CA TRP A 388 16.12 9.95 14.43
C TRP A 388 15.23 10.31 15.63
N VAL A 389 14.45 9.34 16.12
CA VAL A 389 13.56 9.51 17.27
C VAL A 389 14.28 9.91 18.56
N GLU A 390 15.57 9.58 18.71
CA GLU A 390 16.39 9.98 19.87
C GLU A 390 16.83 11.45 19.81
N THR A 391 16.93 11.99 18.60
CA THR A 391 17.51 13.30 18.33
C THR A 391 16.47 14.36 18.01
N ARG A 392 15.23 13.96 17.75
CA ARG A 392 14.13 14.88 17.46
C ARG A 392 13.79 15.72 18.70
N ASP A 393 13.25 16.92 18.48
CA ASP A 393 12.58 17.65 19.55
C ASP A 393 11.36 16.84 20.04
N PRO A 394 11.26 16.50 21.34
CA PRO A 394 10.11 15.78 21.88
C PRO A 394 8.78 16.52 21.70
N GLN A 395 8.78 17.84 21.49
CA GLN A 395 7.59 18.65 21.23
C GLN A 395 7.22 18.71 19.74
N SER A 396 8.04 18.16 18.84
CA SER A 396 7.70 18.08 17.42
C SER A 396 6.51 17.18 17.16
N ILE A 397 5.57 17.69 16.36
CA ILE A 397 4.51 16.88 15.75
C ILE A 397 5.10 16.12 14.56
N THR A 398 4.74 14.85 14.42
CA THR A 398 5.12 14.03 13.26
C THR A 398 3.89 13.43 12.62
N ILE A 399 3.90 13.28 11.29
CA ILE A 399 2.80 12.67 10.55
C ILE A 399 3.36 11.54 9.71
N PHE A 400 2.71 10.39 9.75
CA PHE A 400 2.85 9.34 8.75
C PHE A 400 1.56 9.22 7.94
N LYS A 401 1.68 9.29 6.62
CA LYS A 401 0.56 9.12 5.71
C LYS A 401 0.71 7.87 4.85
N SER A 402 -0.26 6.96 4.95
CA SER A 402 -0.26 5.68 4.24
C SER A 402 -1.41 5.57 3.23
N VAL A 403 -1.13 4.88 2.12
CA VAL A 403 -2.07 4.41 1.07
C VAL A 403 -1.94 2.91 0.80
N GLY A 404 -0.86 2.29 1.29
CA GLY A 404 -0.54 0.88 1.17
C GLY A 404 0.19 0.53 -0.13
N LEU A 405 1.22 -0.32 -0.01
CA LEU A 405 2.07 -0.74 -1.12
C LEU A 405 2.02 -2.25 -1.32
N ALA A 406 2.17 -2.72 -2.56
CA ALA A 406 2.17 -4.16 -2.86
C ALA A 406 3.36 -4.90 -2.21
N ILE A 407 4.51 -4.23 -2.04
CA ILE A 407 5.66 -4.81 -1.35
C ILE A 407 5.38 -5.12 0.14
N GLN A 408 4.44 -4.40 0.77
CA GLN A 408 3.99 -4.71 2.12
C GLN A 408 3.16 -5.99 2.16
N ASP A 409 2.32 -6.22 1.12
CA ASP A 409 1.57 -7.46 0.98
C ASP A 409 2.52 -8.64 0.71
N LEU A 410 3.56 -8.44 -0.10
CA LEU A 410 4.63 -9.43 -0.33
C LEU A 410 5.36 -9.77 0.97
N ALA A 411 5.86 -8.78 1.71
CA ALA A 411 6.60 -9.02 2.94
C ALA A 411 5.77 -9.74 4.01
N ALA A 412 4.48 -9.39 4.12
CA ALA A 412 3.55 -10.12 4.98
C ALA A 412 3.35 -11.56 4.49
N ALA A 413 3.15 -11.75 3.18
CA ALA A 413 2.93 -13.07 2.60
C ALA A 413 4.14 -14.01 2.77
N GLU A 414 5.37 -13.51 2.61
CA GLU A 414 6.59 -14.28 2.88
C GLU A 414 6.65 -14.71 4.34
N LEU A 415 6.52 -13.79 5.29
CA LEU A 415 6.64 -14.09 6.72
C LEU A 415 5.55 -15.08 7.19
N ILE A 416 4.30 -14.82 6.81
CA ILE A 416 3.16 -15.65 7.20
C ILE A 416 3.22 -17.00 6.50
N GLY A 417 3.47 -16.99 5.18
CA GLY A 417 3.52 -18.18 4.34
C GLY A 417 4.61 -19.15 4.77
N HIS A 418 5.83 -18.67 5.03
CA HIS A 418 6.93 -19.51 5.51
C HIS A 418 6.55 -20.22 6.83
N ARG A 419 6.04 -19.49 7.82
CA ARG A 419 5.66 -20.10 9.11
C ARG A 419 4.54 -21.12 9.00
N LEU A 420 3.56 -20.86 8.14
CA LEU A 420 2.44 -21.77 7.96
C LEU A 420 2.84 -23.04 7.20
N LEU A 421 3.73 -22.92 6.20
CA LEU A 421 4.29 -24.08 5.50
C LEU A 421 5.14 -24.93 6.43
N GLU A 422 6.03 -24.32 7.23
CA GLU A 422 6.84 -25.03 8.24
C GLU A 422 5.96 -25.78 9.24
N ARG A 423 4.89 -25.18 9.75
CA ARG A 423 3.94 -25.86 10.64
C ARG A 423 3.26 -27.05 9.96
N GLN A 424 2.83 -26.92 8.71
CA GLN A 424 2.23 -28.03 7.96
C GLN A 424 3.19 -29.18 7.70
N GLU A 425 4.48 -28.89 7.49
CA GLU A 425 5.51 -29.91 7.34
C GLU A 425 5.70 -30.69 8.65
N LEU A 426 5.80 -29.99 9.78
CA LEU A 426 5.89 -30.60 11.11
C LEU A 426 4.66 -31.46 11.44
N ASP A 427 3.44 -30.95 11.19
CA ASP A 427 2.20 -31.70 11.44
C ASP A 427 2.10 -32.98 10.59
N ARG A 428 2.69 -32.98 9.39
CA ARG A 428 2.75 -34.17 8.52
C ARG A 428 3.78 -35.18 8.99
N GLU A 429 4.92 -34.72 9.51
CA GLU A 429 5.97 -35.57 10.06
C GLU A 429 5.54 -36.23 11.38
N GLU A 430 4.81 -35.50 12.25
CA GLU A 430 4.28 -36.04 13.51
C GLU A 430 3.08 -36.99 13.31
N GLY A 431 2.35 -36.83 12.21
CA GLY A 431 1.20 -37.67 11.85
C GLY A 431 1.53 -38.93 11.02
N ALA A 432 2.78 -39.08 10.57
CA ALA A 432 3.28 -40.23 9.79
C ALA A 432 4.05 -41.22 10.68
#